data_AF-A0A7K2PB21-F1
#
_entry.id   AF-A0A7K2PB21-F1
#
_cell.length_a   1.000
_cell.length_b   1.000
_cell.length_c   1.000
_cell.angle_alpha   90.00
_cell.angle_beta   90.00
_cell.angle_gamma   90.00
#
_symmetry.space_group_name_H-M   'P 1'
#
loop_
_entity.id
_entity.type
_entity.pdbx_description
1 polymer ?
#
loop_
_entity_poly.entity_id
_entity_poly.type
_entity_poly.pdbx_seq_one_letter_code
_entity_poly.pdbx_strand_id
1 'polypeptide(L)'
;MTPGTAGFRGAPETHGKWRGWREATQEALYGPEGFYRAGPEGPAGHFRTSVHASPLFAGAVAGLLCRVDEALGRPAVLDFVDMAAGRGELVAGVLAALPADVAARTR
;
A
#
# COMPACT_ATOMS: atom_id res chain seq x y z
N MET A 1 -8.86 -56.28 -18.90
CA MET A 1 -10.15 -56.55 -18.25
C MET A 1 -9.89 -56.84 -16.78
N THR A 2 -10.20 -55.87 -15.92
CA THR A 2 -10.38 -56.08 -14.47
C THR A 2 -11.51 -55.11 -14.05
N PRO A 3 -12.53 -55.55 -13.30
CA PRO A 3 -13.75 -54.78 -13.12
C PRO A 3 -13.71 -53.87 -11.89
N GLY A 4 -14.28 -52.67 -12.06
CA GLY A 4 -15.14 -51.95 -11.11
C GLY A 4 -14.72 -51.77 -9.65
N THR A 5 -14.39 -50.53 -9.30
CA THR A 5 -14.74 -49.98 -7.97
C THR A 5 -15.69 -48.82 -8.20
N ALA A 6 -16.96 -49.02 -7.79
CA ALA A 6 -18.02 -48.05 -7.90
C ALA A 6 -17.65 -46.76 -7.15
N GLY A 7 -17.71 -45.63 -7.87
CA GLY A 7 -17.49 -44.30 -7.30
C GLY A 7 -18.50 -44.01 -6.20
N PHE A 8 -17.98 -43.53 -5.07
CA PHE A 8 -18.78 -42.91 -4.02
C PHE A 8 -19.57 -41.75 -4.63
N ARG A 9 -20.89 -41.88 -4.70
CA ARG A 9 -21.80 -40.83 -5.15
C ARG A 9 -22.03 -39.86 -3.99
N GLY A 10 -21.01 -39.08 -3.68
CA GLY A 10 -21.09 -37.94 -2.75
C GLY A 10 -21.83 -36.78 -3.41
N ALA A 11 -22.57 -36.02 -2.60
CA ALA A 11 -23.38 -34.85 -2.98
C ALA A 11 -22.64 -33.87 -3.91
N PRO A 12 -23.36 -33.06 -4.73
CA PRO A 12 -22.72 -32.08 -5.60
C PRO A 12 -21.91 -31.11 -4.73
N GLU A 13 -20.60 -31.31 -4.66
CA GLU A 13 -19.69 -30.33 -4.13
C GLU A 13 -19.86 -29.09 -4.99
N THR A 14 -20.42 -28.03 -4.40
CA THR A 14 -20.40 -26.69 -4.97
C THR A 14 -18.95 -26.25 -4.99
N HIS A 15 -18.19 -26.74 -5.96
CA HIS A 15 -16.89 -26.22 -6.32
C HIS A 15 -17.18 -24.82 -6.85
N GLY A 16 -17.15 -23.83 -5.96
CA GLY A 16 -17.09 -22.44 -6.37
C GLY A 16 -16.00 -22.36 -7.43
N LYS A 17 -16.36 -21.90 -8.63
CA LYS A 17 -15.45 -21.81 -9.78
C LYS A 17 -14.09 -21.34 -9.28
N TRP A 18 -13.04 -22.10 -9.57
CA TRP A 18 -11.67 -21.69 -9.25
C TRP A 18 -11.48 -20.23 -9.67
N ARG A 19 -11.18 -19.38 -8.69
CA ARG A 19 -10.95 -17.96 -8.96
C ARG A 19 -9.52 -17.76 -9.42
N GLY A 20 -9.34 -16.81 -10.33
CA GLY A 20 -8.00 -16.38 -10.71
C GLY A 20 -7.28 -15.75 -9.51
N TRP A 21 -5.95 -15.90 -9.44
CA TRP A 21 -5.14 -15.32 -8.36
C TRP A 21 -5.40 -13.82 -8.16
N ARG A 22 -5.58 -13.06 -9.24
CA ARG A 22 -5.90 -11.62 -9.17
C ARG A 22 -7.18 -11.35 -8.38
N GLU A 23 -8.24 -12.10 -8.69
CA GLU A 23 -9.54 -11.95 -8.04
C GLU A 23 -9.49 -12.41 -6.58
N ALA A 24 -8.84 -13.55 -6.33
CA ALA A 24 -8.65 -14.06 -4.98
C ALA A 24 -7.86 -13.08 -4.10
N THR A 25 -6.77 -12.49 -4.62
CA THR A 25 -5.97 -11.48 -3.91
C THR A 25 -6.74 -10.18 -3.70
N GLN A 26 -7.50 -9.72 -4.70
CA GLN A 26 -8.32 -8.51 -4.57
C GLN A 26 -9.34 -8.66 -3.43
N GLU A 27 -10.02 -9.81 -3.35
CA GLU A 27 -10.98 -10.10 -2.29
C GLU A 27 -10.29 -10.24 -0.92
N ALA A 28 -9.16 -10.94 -0.85
CA ALA A 28 -8.45 -11.14 0.41
C ALA A 28 -7.86 -9.83 0.98
N LEU A 29 -7.36 -8.94 0.12
CA LEU A 29 -6.74 -7.67 0.54
C LEU A 29 -7.78 -6.57 0.74
N TYR A 30 -8.74 -6.48 -0.19
CA TYR A 30 -9.66 -5.35 -0.30
C TYR A 30 -11.12 -5.78 -0.37
N GLY A 31 -11.52 -7.01 -0.04
CA GLY A 31 -12.94 -7.35 0.13
C GLY A 31 -13.55 -6.66 1.35
N PRO A 32 -14.86 -6.80 1.60
CA PRO A 32 -15.52 -6.27 2.80
C PRO A 32 -14.81 -6.69 4.10
N GLU A 33 -14.38 -7.96 4.16
CA GLU A 33 -13.58 -8.54 5.25
C GLU A 33 -12.08 -8.59 4.92
N GLY A 34 -11.64 -7.83 3.92
CA GLY A 34 -10.27 -7.86 3.43
C GLY A 34 -9.29 -7.24 4.41
N PHE A 35 -8.04 -7.69 4.37
CA PHE A 35 -6.98 -7.30 5.31
C PHE A 35 -6.80 -5.77 5.49
N TYR A 36 -6.92 -4.98 4.41
CA TYR A 36 -6.79 -3.52 4.49
C TYR A 36 -8.05 -2.81 5.03
N ARG A 37 -9.17 -3.51 5.15
CA ARG A 37 -10.45 -2.97 5.64
C ARG A 37 -10.83 -3.48 7.03
N ALA A 38 -10.35 -4.67 7.41
CA ALA A 38 -10.70 -5.32 8.65
C ALA A 38 -9.88 -4.78 9.84
N GLY A 39 -10.57 -4.41 10.92
CA GLY A 39 -9.98 -4.10 12.22
C GLY A 39 -9.43 -2.67 12.39
N PRO A 40 -9.30 -2.19 13.65
CA PRO A 40 -8.86 -0.82 13.95
C PRO A 40 -7.34 -0.62 13.85
N GLU A 41 -6.57 -1.70 13.95
CA GLU A 41 -5.10 -1.67 13.96
C GLU A 41 -4.48 -1.41 12.58
N GLY A 42 -5.16 -1.84 11.52
CA GLY A 42 -4.75 -1.66 10.13
C GLY A 42 -3.37 -2.28 9.82
N PRO A 43 -2.86 -2.11 8.58
CA PRO A 43 -1.60 -2.73 8.15
C PRO A 43 -0.40 -2.36 9.02
N ALA A 44 -0.38 -1.13 9.53
CA ALA A 44 0.73 -0.64 10.33
C ALA A 44 0.77 -1.23 11.75
N GLY A 45 -0.26 -1.95 12.19
CA GLY A 45 -0.18 -2.83 13.37
C GLY A 45 0.54 -4.16 13.10
N HIS A 46 0.68 -4.55 11.84
CA HIS A 46 1.28 -5.83 11.43
C HIS A 46 2.68 -5.68 10.83
N PHE A 47 2.97 -4.52 10.24
CA PHE A 47 4.21 -4.28 9.52
C PHE A 47 4.99 -3.09 10.08
N ARG A 48 6.31 -3.25 10.09
CA ARG A 48 7.24 -2.14 10.27
C ARG A 48 7.87 -1.81 8.92
N THR A 49 7.52 -0.68 8.35
CA THR A 49 8.13 -0.17 7.10
C THR A 49 9.36 0.71 7.40
N SER A 50 10.13 1.09 6.38
CA SER A 50 11.30 1.99 6.51
C SER A 50 10.97 3.32 7.20
N VAL A 51 9.75 3.83 6.99
CA VAL A 51 9.25 5.06 7.64
C VAL A 51 9.21 4.93 9.15
N HIS A 52 8.91 3.73 9.66
CA HIS A 52 8.86 3.41 11.08
C HIS A 52 10.24 3.01 11.65
N ALA A 53 11.26 2.85 10.80
CA ALA A 53 12.60 2.48 11.25
C ALA A 53 13.37 3.70 11.78
N SER A 54 13.29 4.83 11.08
CA SER A 54 14.06 6.05 11.39
C SER A 54 13.56 7.26 10.58
N PRO A 55 13.74 8.50 11.07
CA PRO A 55 13.43 9.72 10.30
C PRO A 55 14.28 9.89 9.03
N LEU A 56 15.37 9.13 8.87
CA LEU A 56 16.28 9.23 7.72
C LEU A 56 15.59 9.01 6.38
N PHE A 57 14.60 8.13 6.31
CA PHE A 57 13.88 7.86 5.06
C PHE A 57 13.08 9.09 4.61
N ALA A 58 12.36 9.73 5.53
CA ALA A 58 11.64 10.97 5.24
C ALA A 58 12.61 12.11 4.83
N GLY A 59 13.75 12.23 5.51
CA GLY A 59 14.78 13.20 5.13
C GLY A 59 15.37 12.97 3.73
N ALA A 60 15.58 11.71 3.36
CA ALA A 60 16.07 11.36 2.01
C ALA A 60 15.04 11.72 0.92
N VAL A 61 13.75 11.49 1.19
CA VAL A 61 12.65 11.84 0.28
C VAL A 61 12.51 13.36 0.17
N ALA A 62 12.61 14.11 1.28
CA ALA A 62 12.63 15.57 1.26
C ALA A 62 13.81 16.11 0.42
N GLY A 63 15.00 15.53 0.59
CA GLY A 63 16.17 15.88 -0.23
C GLY A 63 15.99 15.55 -1.72
N LEU A 64 15.30 14.47 -2.05
CA LEU A 64 14.92 14.17 -3.44
C LEU A 64 13.92 15.19 -3.98
N LEU A 65 12.91 15.57 -3.19
CA LEU A 65 11.91 16.55 -3.58
C LEU A 65 12.54 17.92 -3.87
N CYS A 66 13.51 18.37 -3.06
CA CYS A 66 14.25 19.60 -3.35
C CYS A 66 15.02 19.53 -4.69
N ARG A 67 15.64 18.38 -5.01
CA ARG A 67 16.34 18.23 -6.31
C ARG A 67 15.35 18.24 -7.48
N VAL A 68 14.16 17.67 -7.30
CA VAL A 68 13.09 17.70 -8.30
C VAL A 68 12.57 19.13 -8.50
N ASP A 69 12.33 19.87 -7.40
CA ASP A 69 11.93 21.26 -7.45
C ASP A 69 12.91 22.12 -8.27
N GLU A 70 14.21 21.95 -8.03
CA GLU A 70 15.25 22.64 -8.79
C GLU A 70 15.28 22.23 -10.26
N ALA A 71 15.18 20.92 -10.54
CA ALA A 71 15.15 20.40 -11.91
C ALA A 71 13.93 20.87 -12.70
N LEU A 72 12.81 21.15 -12.02
CA LEU A 72 11.59 21.71 -12.60
C LEU A 72 11.61 23.24 -12.68
N GLY A 73 12.69 23.90 -12.27
CA GLY A 73 12.81 25.36 -12.32
C GLY A 73 12.04 26.09 -11.21
N ARG A 74 11.88 25.47 -10.03
CA ARG A 74 11.25 26.03 -8.83
C ARG A 74 9.82 26.57 -9.05
N PRO A 75 8.88 25.69 -9.41
CA PRO A 75 7.65 26.08 -10.09
C PRO A 75 6.52 26.65 -9.21
N ALA A 76 6.61 27.65 -8.34
CA ALA A 76 5.47 28.25 -7.58
C ALA A 76 4.57 27.31 -6.71
N VAL A 77 4.09 26.17 -7.20
CA VAL A 77 3.42 25.05 -6.51
C VAL A 77 4.18 23.76 -6.86
N LEU A 78 4.38 22.90 -5.86
CA LEU A 78 5.07 21.62 -6.01
C LEU A 78 4.23 20.50 -5.36
N ASP A 79 3.55 19.69 -6.16
CA ASP A 79 2.71 18.62 -5.61
C ASP A 79 3.55 17.42 -5.14
N PHE A 80 3.36 17.00 -3.89
CA PHE A 80 3.96 15.80 -3.32
C PHE A 80 2.88 14.79 -2.94
N VAL A 81 2.75 13.74 -3.75
CA VAL A 81 1.68 12.74 -3.60
C VAL A 81 2.23 11.44 -3.00
N ASP A 82 1.80 11.12 -1.78
CA ASP A 82 2.09 9.85 -1.10
C ASP A 82 0.96 8.84 -1.33
N MET A 83 1.18 7.92 -2.29
CA MET A 83 0.18 6.94 -2.67
C MET A 83 0.10 5.82 -1.63
N ALA A 84 -1.09 5.57 -1.10
CA ALA A 84 -1.33 4.63 0.00
C ALA A 84 -0.53 5.00 1.27
N ALA A 85 -0.58 6.28 1.65
CA ALA A 85 0.18 6.88 2.76
C ALA A 85 -0.02 6.25 4.16
N GLY A 86 -0.85 5.21 4.31
CA GLY A 86 -1.18 4.64 5.61
C GLY A 86 -1.87 5.69 6.49
N ARG A 87 -1.23 6.08 7.60
CA ARG A 87 -1.70 7.17 8.47
C ARG A 87 -0.95 8.49 8.22
N GLY A 88 -0.20 8.57 7.13
CA GLY A 88 0.52 9.77 6.72
C GLY A 88 1.88 9.95 7.37
N GLU A 89 2.48 8.89 7.93
CA GLU A 89 3.76 8.99 8.63
C GLU A 89 4.88 9.52 7.72
N LEU A 90 4.90 9.12 6.44
CA LEU A 90 5.90 9.59 5.49
C LEU A 90 5.67 11.05 5.11
N VAL A 91 4.46 11.43 4.68
CA VAL A 91 4.16 12.81 4.29
C VAL A 91 4.39 13.80 5.43
N ALA A 92 3.99 13.46 6.66
CA ALA A 92 4.27 14.31 7.83
C ALA A 92 5.78 14.47 8.06
N GLY A 93 6.54 13.38 7.96
CA GLY A 93 7.99 13.41 8.09
C GLY A 93 8.69 14.22 6.99
N VAL A 94 8.24 14.10 5.74
CA VAL A 94 8.79 14.85 4.61
C VAL A 94 8.53 16.34 4.79
N LEU A 95 7.27 16.73 5.07
CA LEU A 95 6.91 18.14 5.29
C LEU A 95 7.70 18.78 6.45
N ALA A 96 7.94 18.03 7.52
CA ALA A 96 8.76 18.49 8.65
C ALA A 96 10.26 18.64 8.30
N ALA A 97 10.76 17.91 7.30
CA ALA A 97 12.16 17.93 6.90
C ALA A 97 12.46 18.91 5.74
N LEU A 98 11.44 19.48 5.10
CA LEU A 98 11.61 20.40 3.98
C LEU A 98 12.14 21.77 4.43
N PRO A 99 13.01 22.41 3.62
CA PRO A 99 13.28 23.84 3.73
C PRO A 99 11.99 24.66 3.65
N ALA A 100 11.92 25.76 4.40
CA ALA A 100 10.69 26.54 4.54
C ALA A 100 10.14 27.10 3.21
N ASP A 101 11.02 27.48 2.29
CA ASP A 101 10.66 28.00 0.97
C ASP A 101 10.09 26.92 0.03
N VAL A 102 10.58 25.68 0.15
CA VAL A 102 10.03 24.53 -0.57
C VAL A 102 8.70 24.13 0.07
N ALA A 103 8.66 23.98 1.40
CA ALA A 103 7.46 23.61 2.14
C ALA A 103 6.29 24.56 1.90
N ALA A 104 6.53 25.87 1.77
CA ALA A 104 5.49 26.85 1.49
C ALA A 104 4.76 26.63 0.15
N ARG A 105 5.47 26.04 -0.82
CA ARG A 105 4.96 25.74 -2.16
C ARG A 105 4.48 24.29 -2.30
N THR A 106 4.88 23.41 -1.39
CA THR A 106 4.45 22.02 -1.42
C THR A 106 2.96 21.88 -1.14
N ARG A 107 2.30 20.99 -1.87
CA ARG A 107 0.89 20.62 -1.70
C ARG A 107 0.75 19.11 -1.56
#